data_AF-A0A8R2R5Z9-F1
#
_entry.id   AF-A0A8R2R5Z9-F1
#
_cell.length_a   1.000
_cell.length_b   1.000
_cell.length_c   1.000
_cell.angle_alpha   90.00
_cell.angle_beta   90.00
_cell.angle_gamma   90.00
#
_symmetry.space_group_name_H-M   'P 1'
#
loop_
_entity.id
_entity.type
_entity.pdbx_description
1 polymer ?
#
loop_
_entity_poly.entity_id
_entity_poly.type
_entity_poly.pdbx_seq_one_letter_code
_entity_poly.pdbx_strand_id
1 'polypeptide(L)' 'MIREKYYFYLSFENSFGEDYVTEKLLHALEFDAVPVVYGGANYTRFMPEGIYLNARELGAAALAEKMHT' A
#
# COMPACT_ATOMS: atom_id res chain seq x y z
N MET A 1 2.78 -15.11 -10.50
CA MET A 1 2.96 -13.87 -11.28
C MET A 1 3.31 -12.66 -10.40
N ILE A 2 2.42 -12.14 -9.53
CA ILE A 2 2.77 -10.99 -8.65
C ILE A 2 3.93 -11.36 -7.72
N ARG A 3 3.70 -12.37 -6.86
CA ARG A 3 4.65 -12.93 -5.89
C ARG A 3 6.06 -13.20 -6.42
N GLU A 4 6.17 -13.55 -7.69
CA GLU A 4 7.44 -13.99 -8.30
C GLU A 4 8.18 -12.87 -9.02
N LYS A 5 7.51 -11.74 -9.30
CA LYS A 5 8.05 -10.71 -10.21
C LYS A 5 8.05 -9.31 -9.63
N TYR A 6 7.25 -9.05 -8.60
CA TYR A 6 7.07 -7.70 -8.07
C TYR A 6 7.18 -7.70 -6.55
N TYR A 7 7.98 -6.77 -6.03
CA TYR A 7 8.07 -6.50 -4.60
C TYR A 7 6.92 -5.64 -4.08
N PHE A 8 6.30 -4.84 -4.96
CA PHE A 8 5.28 -3.85 -4.59
C PHE A 8 4.00 -4.06 -5.38
N TYR A 9 2.87 -3.81 -4.73
CA TYR A 9 1.55 -3.80 -5.36
C TYR A 9 0.83 -2.48 -5.03
N LEU A 10 0.28 -1.81 -6.05
CA LEU A 10 -0.45 -0.55 -5.87
C LEU A 10 -1.87 -0.84 -5.37
N SER A 11 -2.07 -0.82 -4.05
CA SER A 11 -3.35 -1.02 -3.37
C SER A 11 -4.14 0.30 -3.26
N PHE A 12 -4.43 0.93 -4.39
CA PHE A 12 -5.08 2.26 -4.41
C PHE A 12 -6.59 2.13 -4.31
N GLU A 13 -7.21 2.97 -3.47
CA GLU A 13 -8.66 3.00 -3.35
C GLU A 13 -9.31 3.95 -4.35
N ASN A 14 -10.53 3.60 -4.75
CA ASN A 14 -11.29 4.35 -5.75
C ASN A 14 -11.77 5.72 -5.24
N SER A 15 -11.75 5.93 -3.91
CA SER A 15 -12.17 7.17 -3.27
C SER A 15 -11.48 7.34 -1.91
N PHE A 16 -11.56 8.55 -1.36
CA PHE A 16 -11.05 8.84 -0.02
C PHE A 16 -12.18 8.70 1.00
N GLY A 17 -12.08 7.70 1.87
CA GLY A 17 -12.94 7.51 3.03
C GLY A 17 -12.12 7.10 4.24
N GLU A 18 -12.51 7.59 5.42
CA GLU A 18 -11.77 7.39 6.68
C GLU A 18 -11.69 5.92 7.13
N ASP A 19 -12.68 5.12 6.72
CA ASP A 19 -12.78 3.68 6.99
C ASP A 19 -12.81 2.84 5.70
N TYR A 20 -12.51 3.45 4.56
CA TYR A 20 -12.62 2.77 3.26
C TYR A 20 -11.33 2.03 2.92
N VAL A 21 -11.31 0.74 3.27
CA VAL A 21 -10.23 -0.21 2.95
C VAL A 21 -10.88 -1.46 2.35
N THR A 22 -10.40 -1.91 1.18
CA THR A 22 -10.95 -3.09 0.51
C THR A 22 -9.92 -4.21 0.34
N GLU A 23 -10.31 -5.25 -0.39
CA GLU A 23 -9.49 -6.43 -0.73
C GLU A 23 -8.14 -6.09 -1.39
N LYS A 24 -7.99 -4.91 -1.99
CA LYS A 24 -6.72 -4.49 -2.63
C LYS A 24 -5.55 -4.48 -1.66
N LEU A 25 -5.82 -4.18 -0.39
CA LEU A 25 -4.81 -4.25 0.66
C LEU A 25 -4.38 -5.70 0.91
N LEU A 26 -5.35 -6.59 1.07
CA LEU A 26 -5.13 -8.01 1.32
C LEU A 26 -4.49 -8.71 0.13
N HIS A 27 -4.86 -8.33 -1.09
CA HIS A 27 -4.32 -8.91 -2.32
C HIS A 27 -2.80 -8.74 -2.41
N ALA A 28 -2.25 -7.60 -1.98
CA ALA A 28 -0.80 -7.43 -1.90
C ALA A 28 -0.17 -8.46 -0.95
N LEU A 29 -0.72 -8.60 0.25
CA LEU A 29 -0.23 -9.52 1.28
C LEU A 29 -0.35 -10.99 0.86
N GLU A 30 -1.48 -11.38 0.28
CA GLU A 30 -1.74 -12.74 -0.22
C GLU A 30 -0.72 -13.16 -1.28
N PHE A 31 -0.12 -12.21 -1.99
CA PHE A 31 0.89 -12.46 -3.02
C PHE A 31 2.30 -12.04 -2.59
N ASP A 32 2.58 -11.96 -1.29
CA ASP A 32 3.89 -11.60 -0.69
C ASP A 32 4.49 -10.30 -1.27
N ALA A 33 3.64 -9.33 -1.61
CA ALA A 33 4.05 -8.00 -2.08
C ALA A 33 3.77 -6.94 -1.01
N VAL A 34 4.64 -5.94 -0.93
CA VAL A 34 4.47 -4.78 -0.06
C VAL A 34 3.31 -3.92 -0.62
N PRO A 35 2.25 -3.69 0.16
CA PRO A 35 1.15 -2.82 -0.26
C PRO A 35 1.63 -1.36 -0.33
N VAL A 36 1.41 -0.73 -1.48
CA VAL A 36 1.53 0.72 -1.65
C VAL A 36 0.12 1.30 -1.66
N VAL A 37 -0.28 1.89 -0.53
CA VAL A 37 -1.64 2.36 -0.32
C VAL A 37 -1.79 3.82 -0.74
N TYR A 38 -2.94 4.14 -1.32
CA TYR A 38 -3.35 5.51 -1.61
C TYR A 38 -4.86 5.61 -1.39
N GLY A 39 -5.24 6.16 -0.24
CA GLY A 39 -6.62 6.23 0.21
C GLY A 39 -6.78 7.21 1.38
N GLY A 40 -8.00 7.30 1.90
CA GLY A 40 -8.34 8.21 2.99
C GLY A 40 -8.29 7.59 4.39
N ALA A 41 -8.05 6.28 4.47
CA ALA A 41 -8.16 5.53 5.71
C ALA A 41 -6.94 5.68 6.61
N ASN A 42 -7.15 5.53 7.92
CA ASN A 42 -6.05 5.36 8.87
C ASN A 42 -5.56 3.90 8.85
N TYR A 43 -4.58 3.61 8.01
CA TYR A 43 -4.06 2.24 7.78
C TYR A 43 -3.43 1.58 9.01
N THR A 44 -3.00 2.35 10.02
CA THR A 44 -2.48 1.80 11.29
C THR A 44 -3.51 0.97 12.07
N ARG A 45 -4.81 1.19 11.80
CA ARG A 45 -5.92 0.40 12.38
C ARG A 45 -6.05 -1.00 11.78
N PHE A 46 -5.49 -1.22 10.60
CA PHE A 46 -5.63 -2.46 9.84
C PHE A 46 -4.32 -3.24 9.73
N MET A 47 -3.18 -2.55 9.78
CA MET A 47 -1.87 -3.15 9.64
C MET A 47 -0.81 -2.50 10.55
N PRO A 48 0.19 -3.26 11.01
CA PRO A 48 1.35 -2.71 11.69
C PRO A 48 2.07 -1.65 10.85
N GLU A 49 2.67 -0.67 11.51
CA GLU A 49 3.56 0.28 10.81
C GLU A 49 4.75 -0.45 10.18
N GLY A 50 5.19 0.05 9.03
CA GLY A 50 6.39 -0.44 8.34
C GLY A 50 6.17 -1.61 7.38
N ILE A 51 4.99 -2.26 7.38
CA ILE A 51 4.69 -3.34 6.42
C ILE A 51 3.97 -2.85 5.15
N TYR A 52 3.72 -1.53 5.04
CA TYR A 52 3.10 -0.88 3.89
C TYR A 52 3.71 0.49 3.64
N LEU A 53 3.54 1.00 2.42
CA LEU A 53 3.95 2.35 2.04
C LEU A 53 2.72 3.22 1.78
N ASN A 54 2.56 4.31 2.53
CA ASN A 54 1.49 5.28 2.29
C ASN A 54 1.94 6.31 1.25
N ALA A 55 1.52 6.12 0.00
CA ALA A 55 1.86 7.00 -1.12
C ALA A 55 1.30 8.42 -0.94
N ARG A 56 0.19 8.56 -0.21
CA ARG A 56 -0.45 9.86 0.03
C ARG A 56 0.34 10.70 1.04
N GLU A 57 0.88 10.08 2.07
CA GLU A 57 1.70 10.75 3.10
C GLU A 57 3.12 11.03 2.59
N LEU A 58 3.73 10.08 1.89
CA LEU A 58 5.10 10.22 1.39
C LEU A 58 5.20 11.18 0.20
N GLY A 59 4.19 11.19 -0.67
CA GLY A 59 4.29 11.84 -1.97
C GLY A 59 5.21 11.08 -2.96
N ALA A 60 5.14 11.45 -4.24
CA ALA A 60 5.71 10.63 -5.32
C ALA A 60 7.25 10.46 -5.23
N ALA A 61 7.98 11.54 -4.93
CA ALA A 61 9.45 11.49 -4.89
C ALA A 61 9.98 10.61 -3.75
N ALA A 62 9.50 10.83 -2.52
CA ALA A 62 9.94 10.05 -1.36
C ALA A 62 9.47 8.59 -1.43
N LEU A 63 8.29 8.33 -2.01
CA LEU A 63 7.84 6.98 -2.29
C LEU A 63 8.80 6.26 -3.25
N ALA A 64 9.19 6.92 -4.34
CA ALA A 64 10.09 6.33 -5.33
C ALA A 64 11.48 6.02 -4.73
N GLU A 65 12.04 6.92 -3.91
CA GLU A 65 13.29 6.63 -3.21
C GLU A 65 13.16 5.44 -2.27
N LYS A 66 12.07 5.36 -1.49
CA LYS A 66 11.84 4.27 -0.54
C LYS A 66 11.60 2.92 -1.20
N MET A 67 11.09 2.89 -2.43
CA MET A 67 10.92 1.66 -3.22
C MET A 67 12.24 1.18 -3.87
N HIS A 68 13.26 2.03 -3.92
CA HIS A 68 14.54 1.72 -4.53
C HIS A 68 15.55 1.11 -3.55
N THR A 69 15.41 1.40 -2.25
CA THR A 69 16.25 0.92 -1.15
C THR A 69 15.78 -0.42 -0.59
#